data_AF-A0A353C4J8-F1
#
_entry.id   AF-A0A353C4J8-F1
#
_cell.length_a   1.000
_cell.length_b   1.000
_cell.length_c   1.000
_cell.angle_alpha   90.00
_cell.angle_beta   90.00
_cell.angle_gamma   90.00
#
_symmetry.space_group_name_H-M   'P 1'
#
loop_
_entity.id
_entity.type
_entity.pdbx_description
1 polymer ?
#
loop_
_entity_poly.entity_id
_entity_poly.type
_entity_poly.pdbx_seq_one_letter_code
_entity_poly.pdbx_strand_id
1 'polypeptide(L)'
;MLNSFLAEIYTYDIQKEVVAKKLGYLGEKTLYLQMSPNGKYVILVAGDNWKLVNTLTDKADLTFSVGGGISFAFQEVTAPTPYFSPDGNTMYIPKDTKIMVIDLLNGKKQPLLTTKTKNAMIFW
;
A
#
# COMPACT_ATOMS: atom_id res chain seq x y z
N MET A 1 -3.90 20.05 -22.24
CA MET A 1 -4.71 19.91 -21.00
C MET A 1 -4.76 18.44 -20.64
N LEU A 2 -3.95 17.99 -19.67
CA LEU A 2 -4.05 16.63 -19.16
C LEU A 2 -5.19 16.62 -18.14
N ASN A 3 -6.33 16.04 -18.49
CA ASN A 3 -7.36 15.68 -17.51
C ASN A 3 -6.80 14.53 -16.67
N SER A 4 -6.07 14.84 -15.60
CA SER A 4 -5.81 13.86 -14.56
C SER A 4 -7.14 13.59 -13.86
N PHE A 5 -7.79 12.48 -14.19
CA PHE A 5 -8.85 11.95 -13.35
C PHE A 5 -8.23 11.66 -11.99
N LEU A 6 -8.54 12.52 -11.02
CA LEU A 6 -8.05 12.39 -9.66
C LEU A 6 -8.72 11.15 -9.09
N ALA A 7 -7.92 10.12 -8.80
CA ALA A 7 -8.46 8.93 -8.17
C ALA A 7 -8.86 9.28 -6.73
N GLU A 8 -10.07 8.89 -6.36
CA GLU A 8 -10.63 9.08 -5.03
C GLU A 8 -11.00 7.71 -4.49
N ILE A 9 -10.71 7.45 -3.22
CA ILE A 9 -11.06 6.18 -2.58
C ILE A 9 -12.35 6.40 -1.81
N TYR A 10 -13.31 5.50 -2.00
CA TYR A 10 -14.57 5.51 -1.29
C TYR A 10 -14.73 4.20 -0.54
N THR A 11 -15.24 4.27 0.69
CA THR A 11 -15.80 3.12 1.38
C THR A 11 -17.30 3.15 1.24
N TYR A 12 -17.88 1.95 1.06
CA TYR A 12 -19.31 1.78 0.86
C TYR A 12 -19.88 0.94 2.00
N ASP A 13 -21.00 1.40 2.57
CA ASP A 13 -21.85 0.55 3.39
C ASP A 13 -22.74 -0.24 2.44
N ILE A 14 -22.39 -1.51 2.21
CA ILE A 14 -23.07 -2.37 1.25
C ILE A 14 -24.51 -2.64 1.70
N GLN A 15 -24.78 -2.73 3.00
CA GLN A 15 -26.12 -3.02 3.51
C GLN A 15 -27.07 -1.85 3.30
N LYS A 16 -26.54 -0.63 3.41
CA LYS A 16 -27.33 0.60 3.21
C LYS A 16 -27.25 1.15 1.79
N GLU A 17 -26.43 0.56 0.94
CA GLU A 17 -26.18 0.99 -0.45
C GLU A 17 -25.73 2.46 -0.56
N VAL A 18 -24.98 2.95 0.43
CA VAL A 18 -24.50 4.33 0.47
C VAL A 18 -22.98 4.42 0.58
N VAL A 19 -22.42 5.52 0.08
CA VAL A 19 -21.04 5.91 0.38
C VAL A 19 -20.93 6.18 1.87
N ALA A 20 -20.15 5.39 2.58
CA ALA A 20 -19.90 5.55 4.00
C ALA A 20 -18.86 6.65 4.25
N LYS A 21 -17.79 6.66 3.45
CA LYS A 21 -16.67 7.60 3.63
C LYS A 21 -15.89 7.81 2.33
N LYS A 22 -15.24 8.96 2.24
CA LYS A 22 -14.18 9.24 1.25
C LYS A 22 -12.82 9.18 1.97
N LEU A 23 -11.93 8.31 1.53
CA LEU A 23 -10.60 8.12 2.10
C LEU A 23 -9.53 8.83 1.25
N GLY A 24 -8.92 9.87 1.81
CA GLY A 24 -7.73 10.51 1.24
C GLY A 24 -7.88 11.10 -0.17
N TYR A 25 -6.72 11.36 -0.80
CA TYR A 25 -6.59 11.95 -2.13
C TYR A 25 -5.36 11.40 -2.85
N LEU A 26 -5.51 11.01 -4.12
CA LEU A 26 -4.50 10.20 -4.80
C LEU A 26 -3.61 10.98 -5.75
N GLY A 27 -4.12 11.98 -6.46
CA GLY A 27 -3.36 12.76 -7.45
C GLY A 27 -2.83 11.95 -8.65
N GLU A 28 -2.70 10.63 -8.53
CA GLU A 28 -2.08 9.71 -9.48
C GLU A 28 -2.91 8.43 -9.63
N LYS A 29 -2.70 7.70 -10.74
CA LYS A 29 -3.40 6.45 -11.05
C LYS A 29 -2.97 5.34 -10.08
N THR A 30 -3.87 4.94 -9.20
CA THR A 30 -3.65 3.82 -8.27
C THR A 30 -3.67 2.49 -9.01
N LEU A 31 -2.63 1.68 -8.79
CA LEU A 31 -2.47 0.34 -9.34
C LEU A 31 -3.03 -0.73 -8.39
N TYR A 32 -2.96 -0.48 -7.08
CA TYR A 32 -3.33 -1.46 -6.07
C TYR A 32 -3.85 -0.79 -4.79
N LEU A 33 -4.89 -1.38 -4.22
CA LEU A 33 -5.53 -0.96 -2.97
C LEU A 33 -5.85 -2.20 -2.14
N GLN A 34 -5.42 -2.24 -0.88
CA GLN A 34 -5.79 -3.31 0.04
C GLN A 34 -5.95 -2.78 1.47
N MET A 35 -6.99 -3.20 2.17
CA MET A 35 -7.21 -2.88 3.58
C MET A 35 -6.47 -3.88 4.48
N SER A 36 -5.86 -3.39 5.56
CA SER A 36 -5.26 -4.27 6.57
C SER A 36 -6.35 -5.09 7.28
N PRO A 37 -6.04 -6.32 7.75
CA PRO A 37 -7.01 -7.16 8.46
C PRO A 37 -7.66 -6.52 9.69
N ASN A 38 -6.92 -5.68 10.42
CA ASN A 38 -7.45 -4.92 11.56
C ASN A 38 -8.23 -3.66 11.15
N GLY A 39 -8.38 -3.37 9.85
CA GLY A 39 -9.11 -2.23 9.30
C GLY A 39 -8.48 -0.86 9.55
N LYS A 40 -7.33 -0.78 10.25
CA LYS A 40 -6.72 0.49 10.65
C LYS A 40 -6.09 1.24 9.47
N TYR A 41 -5.61 0.52 8.46
CA TYR A 41 -4.98 1.13 7.30
C TYR A 41 -5.48 0.56 5.98
N VAL A 42 -5.31 1.37 4.96
CA VAL A 42 -5.36 0.96 3.56
C VAL A 42 -4.00 1.23 2.96
N ILE A 43 -3.39 0.20 2.37
CA ILE A 43 -2.20 0.39 1.53
C ILE A 43 -2.67 0.80 0.14
N LEU A 44 -2.02 1.85 -0.35
CA LEU A 44 -2.25 2.39 -1.67
C LEU A 44 -0.94 2.41 -2.44
N VAL A 45 -0.98 1.90 -3.67
CA VAL A 45 0.16 1.85 -4.57
C VAL A 45 -0.13 2.66 -5.83
N ALA A 46 0.65 3.70 -6.06
CA ALA A 46 0.65 4.48 -7.31
C ALA A 46 2.08 4.53 -7.86
N GLY A 47 2.40 3.60 -8.78
CA GLY A 47 3.78 3.42 -9.25
C GLY A 47 4.75 3.14 -8.09
N ASP A 48 5.78 3.99 -7.97
CA ASP A 48 6.77 3.94 -6.90
C ASP A 48 6.34 4.65 -5.62
N ASN A 49 5.22 5.39 -5.63
CA ASN A 49 4.71 6.14 -4.51
C ASN A 49 3.65 5.33 -3.77
N TRP A 50 4.03 4.78 -2.63
CA TRP A 50 3.17 3.99 -1.77
C TRP A 50 2.73 4.83 -0.58
N LYS A 51 1.46 4.72 -0.21
CA LYS A 51 0.88 5.45 0.92
C LYS A 51 0.16 4.47 1.85
N LEU A 52 0.49 4.54 3.14
CA LEU A 52 -0.27 3.88 4.19
C LEU A 52 -1.28 4.88 4.75
N VAL A 53 -2.53 4.75 4.33
CA VAL A 53 -3.62 5.67 4.69
C VAL A 53 -4.31 5.15 5.94
N ASN A 54 -4.37 5.97 6.98
CA ASN A 54 -5.09 5.68 8.21
C ASN A 54 -6.60 5.88 8.00
N THR A 55 -7.39 4.85 8.25
CA THR A 55 -8.83 4.84 7.96
C THR A 55 -9.66 5.68 8.93
N LEU A 56 -9.10 6.02 10.10
CA LEU A 56 -9.75 6.91 11.06
C LEU A 56 -9.54 8.37 10.66
N THR A 57 -8.30 8.75 10.35
CA THR A 57 -7.91 10.15 10.12
C THR A 57 -7.96 10.59 8.65
N ASP A 58 -8.11 9.64 7.71
CA ASP A 58 -8.08 9.84 6.25
C ASP A 58 -6.76 10.42 5.71
N LYS A 59 -5.71 10.35 6.52
CA LYS A 59 -4.38 10.87 6.19
C LYS A 59 -3.39 9.75 5.97
N ALA A 60 -2.39 10.01 5.14
CA ALA A 60 -1.26 9.12 5.00
C ALA A 60 -0.36 9.25 6.23
N ASP A 61 -0.31 8.21 7.07
CA ASP A 61 0.61 8.14 8.20
C ASP A 61 2.04 7.84 7.73
N LEU A 62 2.16 7.16 6.59
CA LEU A 62 3.44 6.88 5.96
C LEU A 62 3.34 7.02 4.44
N THR A 63 4.28 7.74 3.85
CA THR A 63 4.53 7.74 2.40
C THR A 63 5.93 7.18 2.17
N PHE A 64 6.04 6.22 1.25
CA PHE A 64 7.30 5.54 1.00
C PHE A 64 7.40 5.03 -0.43
N SER A 65 8.62 4.75 -0.86
CA SER A 65 8.88 4.00 -2.08
C SER A 65 9.45 2.63 -1.75
N VAL A 66 8.99 1.62 -2.50
CA VAL A 66 9.58 0.28 -2.50
C VAL A 66 10.70 0.17 -3.56
N GLY A 67 10.81 1.20 -4.41
CA GLY A 67 11.78 1.34 -5.49
C GLY A 67 11.45 0.46 -6.70
N GLY A 68 11.21 1.09 -7.84
CA GLY A 68 11.53 0.58 -9.16
C GLY A 68 12.85 1.22 -9.61
N GLY A 69 13.70 0.44 -10.28
CA GLY A 69 14.74 1.07 -11.08
C GLY A 69 14.08 2.00 -12.11
N ILE A 70 14.80 3.05 -12.50
CA ILE A 70 14.47 4.00 -13.58
C ILE A 70 13.68 3.26 -14.68
N SER A 71 12.37 3.42 -14.73
CA SER A 71 11.58 2.79 -15.78
C SER A 71 11.78 3.62 -17.04
N PHE A 72 12.56 3.08 -17.98
CA PHE A 72 12.44 3.50 -19.36
C PHE A 72 10.96 3.34 -19.77
N ALA A 73 10.45 4.24 -20.59
CA ALA A 73 9.03 4.46 -20.89
C ALA A 73 8.20 3.23 -21.38
N PHE A 74 8.81 2.04 -21.44
CA PHE A 74 8.25 0.79 -21.95
C PHE A 74 8.35 -0.40 -20.97
N GLN A 75 8.86 -0.23 -19.75
CA GLN A 75 8.86 -1.30 -18.75
C GLN A 75 7.67 -1.22 -17.80
N GLU A 76 6.87 -2.28 -17.77
CA GLU A 76 5.79 -2.47 -16.82
C GLU A 76 6.38 -2.53 -15.40
N VAL A 77 6.09 -1.52 -14.59
CA VAL A 77 6.53 -1.46 -13.19
C VAL A 77 5.68 -2.46 -12.40
N THR A 78 6.18 -3.67 -12.23
CA THR A 78 5.56 -4.67 -11.35
C THR A 78 5.82 -4.27 -9.89
N ALA A 79 4.84 -3.61 -9.29
CA ALA A 79 4.79 -3.37 -7.85
C ALA A 79 4.84 -4.73 -7.10
N PRO A 80 5.76 -4.94 -6.14
CA PRO A 80 5.80 -6.18 -5.37
C PRO A 80 4.50 -6.35 -4.57
N THR A 81 4.03 -7.57 -4.36
CA THR A 81 2.80 -7.81 -3.59
C THR A 81 3.06 -7.63 -2.08
N PRO A 82 2.30 -6.79 -1.37
CA PRO A 82 2.37 -6.71 0.09
C PRO A 82 1.66 -7.89 0.75
N TYR A 83 2.17 -8.33 1.90
CA TYR A 83 1.57 -9.37 2.74
C TYR A 83 1.23 -8.80 4.11
N PHE A 84 -0.03 -8.89 4.52
CA PHE A 84 -0.48 -8.48 5.84
C PHE A 84 -0.47 -9.65 6.80
N SER A 85 0.11 -9.49 7.99
CA SER A 85 -0.03 -10.47 9.07
C SER A 85 -1.52 -10.68 9.42
N PRO A 86 -1.92 -11.88 9.90
CA PRO A 86 -3.33 -12.18 10.14
C PRO A 86 -3.97 -11.26 11.19
N ASP A 87 -3.17 -10.81 12.17
CA ASP A 87 -3.58 -9.85 13.19
C ASP A 87 -3.64 -8.40 12.67
N GLY A 88 -3.16 -8.14 11.45
CA GLY A 88 -3.08 -6.82 10.83
C GLY A 88 -2.09 -5.86 11.50
N ASN A 89 -1.19 -6.34 12.37
CA ASN A 89 -0.24 -5.49 13.08
C ASN A 89 1.03 -5.22 12.28
N THR A 90 1.33 -6.06 11.29
CA THR A 90 2.54 -5.93 10.47
C THR A 90 2.22 -6.12 9.00
N MET A 91 2.90 -5.37 8.14
CA MET A 91 2.92 -5.60 6.71
C MET A 91 4.34 -5.89 6.25
N TYR A 92 4.47 -6.83 5.32
CA TYR A 92 5.73 -7.24 4.74
C TYR A 92 5.70 -7.03 3.24
N ILE A 93 6.76 -6.43 2.70
CA ILE A 93 6.90 -6.18 1.26
C ILE A 93 8.24 -6.76 0.81
N PRO A 94 8.24 -8.00 0.26
CA PRO A 94 9.42 -8.64 -0.29
C PRO A 94 9.89 -7.93 -1.55
N LYS A 95 11.19 -7.65 -1.64
CA LYS A 95 11.85 -7.16 -2.84
C LYS A 95 13.30 -7.61 -2.87
N ASP A 96 13.67 -8.30 -3.95
CA ASP A 96 14.97 -8.95 -4.05
C ASP A 96 15.22 -9.80 -2.80
N THR A 97 16.41 -9.74 -2.23
CA THR A 97 16.79 -10.46 -1.00
C THR A 97 16.45 -9.69 0.27
N LYS A 98 15.56 -8.70 0.20
CA LYS A 98 15.16 -7.87 1.34
C LYS A 98 13.66 -7.91 1.53
N ILE A 99 13.21 -7.75 2.77
CA ILE A 99 11.80 -7.56 3.10
C ILE A 99 11.67 -6.25 3.86
N MET A 100 10.89 -5.32 3.31
CA MET A 100 10.45 -4.14 4.04
C MET A 100 9.37 -4.56 5.02
N VAL A 101 9.58 -4.22 6.29
CA VAL A 101 8.63 -4.51 7.36
C VAL A 101 8.04 -3.19 7.83
N ILE A 102 6.72 -3.15 7.94
CA ILE A 102 5.98 -1.97 8.38
C ILE A 102 5.15 -2.36 9.59
N ASP A 103 5.41 -1.68 10.69
CA ASP A 103 4.59 -1.69 11.90
C ASP A 103 3.31 -0.91 11.63
N LEU A 104 2.18 -1.62 11.54
CA LEU A 104 0.89 -1.00 11.34
C LEU A 104 0.37 -0.43 12.65
N LEU A 105 0.65 -1.00 13.82
CA LEU A 105 0.22 -0.40 15.09
C LEU A 105 0.71 1.05 15.22
N ASN A 106 1.95 1.31 14.83
CA ASN A 106 2.57 2.62 14.96
C ASN A 106 2.71 3.41 13.65
N GLY A 107 2.37 2.82 12.51
CA GLY A 107 2.46 3.46 11.20
C GLY A 107 3.90 3.75 10.75
N LYS A 108 4.86 2.89 11.11
CA LYS A 108 6.31 3.15 10.93
C LYS A 108 7.02 1.98 10.26
N LYS A 109 8.09 2.29 9.53
CA LYS A 109 9.01 1.27 9.02
C LYS A 109 9.81 0.65 10.17
N GLN A 110 9.96 -0.67 10.11
CA GLN A 110 10.86 -1.44 10.95
C GLN A 110 12.17 -1.75 10.19
N PRO A 111 13.20 -2.28 10.88
CA PRO A 111 14.41 -2.75 10.22
C PRO A 111 14.11 -3.75 9.09
N LEU A 112 14.88 -3.66 8.01
CA LEU A 112 14.76 -4.58 6.87
C LEU A 112 15.16 -6.00 7.30
N LEU A 113 14.39 -7.00 6.87
CA LEU A 113 14.81 -8.39 6.95
C LEU A 113 15.58 -8.76 5.68
N THR A 114 16.52 -9.70 5.80
CA THR A 114 17.28 -10.22 4.67
C THR A 114 16.93 -11.70 4.48
N THR A 115 16.69 -12.08 3.23
CA THR A 115 16.39 -13.45 2.82
C THR A 115 17.46 -13.99 1.89
N LYS A 116 17.60 -15.32 1.83
CA LYS A 116 18.43 -15.96 0.79
C LYS A 116 17.73 -15.99 -0.57
N THR A 117 16.41 -16.06 -0.57
CA THR A 117 15.57 -16.14 -1.77
C THR A 117 15.12 -14.76 -2.20
N LYS A 118 15.19 -14.47 -3.50
CA LYS A 118 14.63 -13.23 -4.06
C LYS A 118 13.10 -13.27 -4.03
N ASN A 119 12.48 -12.15 -3.67
CA ASN A 119 11.02 -11.97 -3.65
C ASN A 119 10.33 -13.10 -2.86
N ALA A 120 10.81 -13.32 -1.63
CA ALA A 120 10.32 -14.40 -0.77
C ALA A 120 8.80 -14.32 -0.57
N MET A 121 8.12 -15.46 -0.65
CA MET A 121 6.71 -15.56 -0.26
C MET A 121 6.59 -15.56 1.26
N ILE A 122 5.51 -14.96 1.75
CA ILE A 122 5.23 -14.84 3.19
C ILE A 122 3.89 -15.51 3.47
N PHE A 123 3.88 -16.39 4.46
CA PHE A 123 2.73 -17.20 4.85
C PHE A 123 2.74 -17.42 6.38
N TRP A 124 1.60 -17.89 6.90
CA TRP A 124 1.32 -18.14 8.31
C TRP A 124 0.74 -19.54 8.45
#